data_AF-A9VCK3-F1
#
_entry.id   AF-A9VCK3-F1
#
_cell.length_a   1.000
_cell.length_b   1.000
_cell.length_c   1.000
_cell.angle_alpha   90.00
_cell.angle_beta   90.00
_cell.angle_gamma   90.00
#
_symmetry.space_group_name_H-M   'P 1'
#
loop_
_entity.id
_entity.type
_entity.pdbx_description
1 polymer ?
#
loop_
_entity_poly.entity_id
_entity_poly.type
_entity_poly.pdbx_seq_one_letter_code
_entity_poly.pdbx_strand_id
1 'polypeptide(L)'
;MWPFTSEEHVISYIHEAESYLLRLMVRHEAATDCSIVVYLPHRDLMEQIADIGIKRDKDRERLTEVSWSILNDAMHTNVPLYSPPFVISLAAIHMASSFENIDITTWLAKQQVDAEALVDIMQALLNYYRFYATVRCKCKPNTGSCRRISTPLAT
;
A
#
# COMPACT_ATOMS: atom_id res chain seq x y z
N MET A 1 -0.27 32.06 2.57
CA MET A 1 -0.43 32.34 4.01
C MET A 1 -1.93 32.35 4.26
N TRP A 2 -2.50 31.24 4.74
CA TRP A 2 -3.94 31.18 5.02
C TRP A 2 -4.25 32.15 6.17
N PRO A 3 -5.19 33.10 6.02
CA PRO A 3 -5.44 34.11 7.03
C PRO A 3 -6.16 33.47 8.21
N PHE A 4 -5.81 33.91 9.41
CA PHE A 4 -6.34 33.48 10.71
C PHE A 4 -7.87 33.47 10.74
N THR A 5 -8.48 32.33 10.47
CA THR A 5 -9.80 31.99 11.02
C THR A 5 -9.59 31.66 12.49
N SER A 6 -10.37 32.27 13.39
CA SER A 6 -10.41 31.87 14.80
C SER A 6 -10.57 30.35 14.90
N GLU A 7 -9.87 29.72 15.83
CA GLU A 7 -9.77 28.26 15.97
C GLU A 7 -11.14 27.56 15.93
N GLU A 8 -12.16 28.22 16.49
CA GLU A 8 -13.56 27.77 16.51
C GLU A 8 -14.20 27.64 15.12
N HIS A 9 -13.90 28.55 14.19
CA HIS A 9 -14.44 28.48 12.83
C HIS A 9 -13.84 27.32 12.05
N VAL A 10 -12.54 27.03 12.23
CA VAL A 10 -11.88 25.88 11.59
C VAL A 10 -12.52 24.57 12.04
N ILE A 11 -12.80 24.44 13.34
CA ILE A 11 -13.45 23.27 13.93
C ILE A 11 -14.86 23.08 13.35
N SER A 12 -15.63 24.16 13.18
CA SER A 12 -16.96 24.09 12.55
C SER A 12 -16.91 23.55 11.12
N TYR A 13 -15.95 24.00 10.30
CA TYR A 13 -15.80 23.49 8.93
C TYR A 13 -15.36 22.03 8.89
N ILE A 14 -14.54 21.59 9.84
CA ILE A 14 -14.13 20.19 9.96
C ILE A 14 -15.34 19.30 10.28
N HIS A 15 -16.18 19.71 11.24
CA HIS A 15 -17.40 18.96 11.59
C HIS A 15 -18.43 18.93 10.46
N GLU A 16 -18.55 20.02 9.70
CA GLU A 16 -19.41 20.05 8.51
C GLU A 16 -18.88 19.09 7.42
N ALA A 17 -17.56 19.09 7.18
CA ALA A 17 -16.94 18.17 6.23
C ALA A 17 -17.06 16.70 6.67
N GLU A 18 -16.86 16.40 7.95
CA GLU A 18 -17.08 15.08 8.55
C GLU A 18 -18.53 14.62 8.34
N SER A 19 -19.49 15.48 8.69
CA SER A 19 -20.91 15.22 8.50
C SER A 19 -21.25 15.00 7.02
N TYR A 20 -20.60 15.71 6.12
CA TYR A 20 -20.79 15.55 4.68
C TYR A 20 -20.24 14.21 4.18
N LEU A 21 -19.05 13.80 4.61
CA LEU A 21 -18.45 12.51 4.24
C LEU A 21 -19.30 11.33 4.75
N LEU A 22 -19.79 11.41 5.99
CA LEU A 22 -20.71 10.42 6.55
C LEU A 22 -22.03 10.37 5.75
N ARG A 23 -22.59 11.52 5.39
CA ARG A 23 -23.79 11.59 4.54
C ARG A 23 -23.54 11.05 3.14
N LEU A 24 -22.36 11.26 2.54
CA LEU A 24 -22.01 10.73 1.22
C LEU A 24 -21.98 9.19 1.25
N MET A 25 -21.40 8.60 2.29
CA MET A 25 -21.37 7.15 2.50
C MET A 25 -22.79 6.56 2.70
N VAL A 26 -23.68 7.30 3.36
CA VAL A 26 -25.09 6.88 3.58
C VAL A 26 -25.98 7.12 2.35
N ARG A 27 -25.70 8.15 1.53
CA ARG A 27 -26.55 8.57 0.40
C ARG A 27 -26.32 7.77 -0.87
N HIS A 28 -25.18 7.08 -0.99
CA HIS A 28 -25.00 6.07 -2.03
C HIS A 28 -25.79 4.82 -1.61
N GLU A 29 -27.10 4.83 -1.88
CA GLU A 29 -28.16 3.93 -1.37
C GLU A 29 -28.03 2.43 -1.77
N ALA A 30 -26.83 1.96 -2.11
CA ALA A 30 -26.55 0.56 -2.44
C ALA A 30 -25.10 0.09 -2.22
N ALA A 31 -24.14 0.94 -1.82
CA ALA A 31 -22.71 0.59 -1.96
C ALA A 31 -21.91 0.46 -0.66
N THR A 32 -22.31 1.08 0.45
CA THR A 32 -21.60 0.95 1.73
C THR A 32 -22.60 0.96 2.87
N ASP A 33 -22.91 -0.22 3.43
CA ASP A 33 -23.81 -0.42 4.58
C ASP A 33 -23.19 0.13 5.89
N CYS A 34 -22.79 1.41 5.92
CA CYS A 34 -22.12 2.06 7.06
C CYS A 34 -20.87 1.30 7.55
N SER A 35 -20.13 0.63 6.65
CA SER A 35 -18.91 -0.12 6.99
C SER A 35 -17.70 0.81 7.16
N ILE A 36 -17.54 1.39 8.35
CA ILE A 36 -16.38 2.23 8.71
C ILE A 36 -15.16 1.36 9.05
N VAL A 37 -15.37 0.10 9.44
CA VAL A 37 -14.31 -0.83 9.79
C VAL A 37 -13.78 -1.51 8.54
N VAL A 38 -12.51 -1.24 8.20
CA VAL A 38 -11.80 -1.83 7.06
C VAL A 38 -10.68 -2.73 7.57
N TYR A 39 -10.59 -3.94 7.02
CA TYR A 39 -9.50 -4.87 7.31
C TYR A 39 -8.25 -4.47 6.52
N LEU A 40 -7.15 -4.22 7.22
CA LEU A 40 -5.87 -3.82 6.62
C LEU A 40 -4.90 -5.02 6.56
N PRO A 41 -4.13 -5.15 5.46
CA PRO A 41 -3.25 -6.30 5.25
C PRO A 41 -2.01 -6.32 6.14
N HIS A 42 -1.71 -5.25 6.89
CA HIS A 42 -0.53 -5.17 7.77
C HIS A 42 -0.54 -6.21 8.88
N ARG A 43 -1.72 -6.59 9.36
CA ARG A 43 -1.86 -7.63 10.38
C ARG A 43 -1.48 -8.99 9.81
N ASP A 44 -2.06 -9.33 8.66
CA ASP A 44 -1.83 -10.60 7.96
C ASP A 44 -0.35 -10.75 7.58
N LEU A 45 0.31 -9.65 7.20
CA LEU A 45 1.75 -9.62 6.91
C LEU A 45 2.58 -10.13 8.10
N MET A 46 2.32 -9.62 9.30
CA MET A 46 3.08 -10.01 10.49
C MET A 46 2.86 -11.47 10.86
N GLU A 47 1.63 -11.95 10.73
CA GLU A 47 1.27 -13.36 10.98
C GLU A 47 1.95 -14.28 9.95
N GLN A 48 1.94 -13.91 8.66
CA GLN A 48 2.59 -14.66 7.58
C GLN A 48 4.12 -14.70 7.73
N ILE A 49 4.77 -13.57 8.04
CA ILE A 49 6.24 -13.52 8.21
C ILE A 49 6.70 -14.39 9.38
N ALA A 50 5.91 -14.45 10.45
CA ALA A 50 6.19 -15.35 11.57
C ALA A 50 6.11 -16.83 11.15
N ASP A 51 5.19 -17.19 10.26
CA ASP A 51 4.98 -18.56 9.77
C ASP A 51 6.05 -19.05 8.77
N ILE A 52 6.69 -18.15 8.01
CA ILE A 52 7.76 -18.53 7.04
C ILE A 52 8.94 -19.23 7.73
N GLY A 53 9.21 -18.93 9.01
CA GLY A 53 10.25 -19.62 9.79
C GLY A 53 11.69 -19.30 9.34
N ILE A 54 11.96 -18.06 8.96
CA ILE A 54 13.29 -17.60 8.50
C ILE A 54 14.31 -17.70 9.65
N LYS A 55 15.39 -18.48 9.42
CA LYS A 55 16.43 -18.79 10.42
C LYS A 55 17.37 -17.62 10.73
N ARG A 56 17.59 -16.72 9.77
CA ARG A 56 18.46 -15.55 9.93
C ARG A 56 17.61 -14.34 10.29
N ASP A 57 17.81 -13.79 11.48
CA ASP A 57 17.04 -12.64 11.96
C ASP A 57 17.16 -11.42 11.03
N LYS A 58 18.35 -11.19 10.45
CA LYS A 58 18.59 -10.08 9.52
C LYS A 58 17.77 -10.17 8.23
N ASP A 59 17.58 -11.38 7.69
CA ASP A 59 16.77 -11.58 6.50
C ASP A 59 15.29 -11.35 6.81
N ARG A 60 14.85 -11.79 8.00
CA ARG A 60 13.47 -11.58 8.45
C ARG A 60 13.16 -10.09 8.58
N GLU A 61 14.08 -9.32 9.17
CA GLU A 61 13.93 -7.87 9.30
C GLU A 61 13.85 -7.17 7.94
N ARG A 62 14.80 -7.46 7.03
CA ARG A 62 14.79 -6.91 5.66
C ARG A 62 13.52 -7.28 4.88
N LEU A 63 13.10 -8.55 4.93
CA LEU A 63 11.86 -8.98 4.30
C LEU A 63 10.65 -8.23 4.87
N THR A 64 10.61 -8.02 6.18
CA THR A 64 9.53 -7.27 6.85
C THR A 64 9.50 -5.83 6.39
N GLU A 65 10.64 -5.13 6.39
CA GLU A 65 10.73 -3.71 5.98
C GLU A 65 10.32 -3.51 4.52
N VAL A 66 10.86 -4.32 3.62
CA VAL A 66 10.55 -4.22 2.18
C VAL A 66 9.09 -4.59 1.92
N SER A 67 8.59 -5.67 2.51
CA SER A 67 7.18 -6.07 2.35
C SER A 67 6.24 -5.00 2.90
N TRP A 68 6.57 -4.40 4.04
CA TRP A 68 5.79 -3.32 4.65
C TRP A 68 5.73 -2.09 3.75
N SER A 69 6.86 -1.71 3.13
CA SER A 69 6.90 -0.60 2.17
C SER A 69 6.03 -0.88 0.95
N ILE A 70 6.15 -2.07 0.35
CA ILE A 70 5.34 -2.48 -0.81
C ILE A 70 3.85 -2.49 -0.46
N LEU A 71 3.51 -2.94 0.74
CA LEU A 71 2.12 -2.98 1.20
C LEU A 71 1.52 -1.58 1.38
N ASN A 72 2.29 -0.63 1.89
CA ASN A 72 1.87 0.77 1.95
C ASN A 72 1.65 1.34 0.54
N ASP A 73 2.53 1.00 -0.40
CA ASP A 73 2.39 1.42 -1.80
C ASP A 73 1.14 0.82 -2.46
N ALA A 74 0.73 -0.39 -2.07
CA ALA A 74 -0.49 -1.01 -2.57
C ALA A 74 -1.76 -0.22 -2.23
N MET A 75 -1.76 0.56 -1.14
CA MET A 75 -2.88 1.42 -0.77
C MET A 75 -3.05 2.63 -1.70
N HIS A 76 -2.05 2.94 -2.53
CA HIS A 76 -2.18 3.96 -3.59
C HIS A 76 -2.78 3.40 -4.89
N THR A 77 -3.15 2.12 -4.92
CA THR A 77 -3.76 1.45 -6.06
C THR A 77 -5.19 1.01 -5.76
N ASN A 78 -5.88 0.49 -6.78
CA ASN A 78 -7.22 -0.06 -6.61
C ASN A 78 -7.23 -1.50 -6.05
N VAL A 79 -6.06 -2.09 -5.77
CA VAL A 79 -5.92 -3.48 -5.28
C VAL A 79 -6.79 -3.77 -4.05
N PRO A 80 -6.86 -2.91 -3.00
CA PRO A 80 -7.67 -3.18 -1.81
C PRO A 80 -9.18 -3.25 -2.07
N LEU A 81 -9.65 -2.81 -3.24
CA LEU A 81 -11.08 -2.79 -3.57
C LEU A 81 -11.58 -4.13 -4.15
N TYR A 82 -10.70 -4.92 -4.76
CA TYR A 82 -11.08 -6.18 -5.42
C TYR A 82 -10.37 -7.42 -4.87
N SER A 83 -9.32 -7.25 -4.06
CA SER A 83 -8.54 -8.36 -3.49
C SER A 83 -8.68 -8.45 -1.97
N PRO A 84 -8.77 -9.66 -1.38
CA PRO A 84 -8.76 -9.84 0.06
C PRO A 84 -7.40 -9.44 0.68
N PRO A 85 -7.37 -8.87 1.90
CA PRO A 85 -6.14 -8.39 2.56
C PRO A 85 -5.00 -9.43 2.63
N PHE A 86 -5.33 -10.68 2.97
CA PHE A 86 -4.37 -11.79 3.05
C PHE A 86 -3.64 -12.08 1.73
N VAL A 87 -4.31 -11.91 0.59
CA VAL A 87 -3.72 -12.15 -0.74
C VAL A 87 -2.79 -10.99 -1.11
N ILE A 88 -3.14 -9.77 -0.71
CA ILE A 88 -2.32 -8.56 -0.92
C ILE A 88 -1.01 -8.68 -0.12
N SER A 89 -1.07 -9.11 1.15
CA SER A 89 0.12 -9.31 1.96
C SER A 89 1.02 -10.41 1.38
N LEU A 90 0.43 -11.49 0.86
CA LEU A 90 1.19 -12.57 0.22
C LEU A 90 1.93 -12.10 -1.04
N ALA A 91 1.27 -11.28 -1.87
CA ALA A 91 1.89 -10.68 -3.04
C ALA A 91 3.05 -9.74 -2.66
N ALA A 92 2.89 -8.95 -1.60
CA ALA A 92 3.94 -8.08 -1.08
C ALA A 92 5.16 -8.87 -0.58
N ILE A 93 4.94 -9.95 0.17
CA ILE A 93 6.00 -10.86 0.63
C ILE A 93 6.74 -11.48 -0.56
N HIS A 94 6.00 -11.94 -1.57
CA HIS A 94 6.61 -12.57 -2.75
C HIS A 94 7.46 -11.60 -3.59
N MET A 95 7.03 -10.35 -3.73
CA MET A 95 7.86 -9.32 -4.37
C MET A 95 9.09 -8.97 -3.52
N ALA A 96 8.92 -8.83 -2.21
CA ALA A 96 10.03 -8.54 -1.31
C ALA A 96 11.06 -9.67 -1.26
N SER A 97 10.62 -10.94 -1.25
CA SER A 97 11.50 -12.10 -1.27
C SER A 97 12.28 -12.18 -2.57
N SER A 98 11.64 -11.83 -3.69
CA SER A 98 12.29 -11.74 -5.00
C SER A 98 13.34 -10.63 -5.04
N PHE A 99 13.09 -9.51 -4.35
CA PHE A 99 14.01 -8.38 -4.26
C PHE A 99 15.23 -8.68 -3.38
N GLU A 100 15.01 -9.27 -2.20
CA GLU A 100 16.06 -9.60 -1.23
C GLU A 100 16.74 -10.97 -1.49
N ASN A 101 16.33 -11.69 -2.53
CA ASN A 101 16.84 -13.02 -2.89
C ASN A 101 16.66 -14.07 -1.77
N ILE A 102 15.51 -14.02 -1.09
CA ILE A 102 15.13 -14.96 -0.03
C ILE A 102 14.24 -16.03 -0.64
N ASP A 103 14.65 -17.30 -0.52
CA ASP A 103 13.82 -18.41 -1.01
C ASP A 103 12.67 -18.71 -0.04
N ILE A 104 11.46 -18.40 -0.49
CA ILE A 104 10.20 -18.69 0.20
C ILE A 104 9.33 -19.68 -0.57
N THR A 105 9.83 -20.25 -1.67
CA THR A 105 9.03 -21.06 -2.61
C THR A 105 8.37 -22.26 -1.95
N THR A 106 9.10 -22.93 -1.05
CA THR A 106 8.58 -24.08 -0.28
C THR A 106 7.46 -23.69 0.66
N TRP A 107 7.51 -22.49 1.24
CA TRP A 107 6.43 -21.98 2.10
C TRP A 107 5.24 -21.53 1.26
N LEU A 108 5.50 -20.82 0.15
CA LEU A 108 4.47 -20.33 -0.76
C LEU A 108 3.67 -21.50 -1.38
N ALA A 109 4.32 -22.60 -1.73
CA ALA A 109 3.68 -23.79 -2.28
C ALA A 109 2.72 -24.49 -1.28
N LYS A 110 2.86 -24.24 0.03
CA LYS A 110 1.91 -24.74 1.04
C LYS A 110 0.63 -23.90 1.09
N GLN A 111 0.69 -22.65 0.64
CA GLN A 111 -0.45 -21.74 0.67
C GLN A 111 -1.46 -22.17 -0.39
N GLN A 112 -2.71 -22.40 0.02
CA GLN A 112 -3.82 -22.74 -0.87
C GLN A 112 -4.44 -21.47 -1.48
N VAL A 113 -3.61 -20.67 -2.15
CA VAL A 113 -4.02 -19.39 -2.75
C VAL A 113 -3.96 -19.50 -4.27
N ASP A 114 -4.93 -18.86 -4.93
CA ASP A 114 -4.94 -18.75 -6.37
C ASP A 114 -3.73 -17.93 -6.88
N ALA A 115 -2.92 -18.57 -7.70
CA ALA A 115 -1.72 -17.97 -8.26
C ALA A 115 -2.04 -16.88 -9.29
N GLU A 116 -3.19 -16.98 -9.98
CA GLU A 116 -3.61 -15.98 -10.97
C GLU A 116 -3.91 -14.64 -10.29
N ALA A 117 -4.73 -14.65 -9.24
CA ALA A 117 -5.00 -13.48 -8.42
C ALA A 117 -3.72 -12.84 -7.83
N LEU A 118 -2.75 -13.66 -7.41
CA LEU A 118 -1.48 -13.15 -6.88
C LEU A 118 -0.66 -12.43 -7.95
N VAL A 119 -0.59 -12.99 -9.16
CA VAL A 119 0.13 -12.39 -10.30
C VAL A 119 -0.53 -11.07 -10.71
N ASP A 120 -1.86 -11.00 -10.73
CA ASP A 120 -2.59 -9.77 -11.08
C ASP A 120 -2.27 -8.62 -10.12
N ILE A 121 -2.24 -8.90 -8.81
CA ILE A 121 -1.87 -7.91 -7.79
C ILE A 121 -0.43 -7.44 -8.00
N MET A 122 0.50 -8.38 -8.22
CA MET A 122 1.91 -8.04 -8.48
C MET A 122 2.06 -7.19 -9.73
N GLN A 123 1.33 -7.51 -10.81
CA GLN A 123 1.35 -6.71 -12.04
C GLN A 123 0.80 -5.30 -11.81
N ALA A 124 -0.29 -5.17 -11.04
CA ALA A 124 -0.83 -3.86 -10.68
C ALA A 124 0.20 -3.01 -9.92
N LEU A 125 0.94 -3.62 -8.98
CA LEU A 125 1.99 -2.93 -8.20
C LEU A 125 3.21 -2.57 -9.06
N LEU A 126 3.65 -3.46 -9.94
CA LEU A 126 4.71 -3.15 -10.91
C LEU A 126 4.31 -2.02 -11.85
N ASN A 127 3.04 -2.00 -12.31
CA ASN A 127 2.51 -0.92 -13.14
C ASN A 127 2.47 0.40 -12.37
N TYR A 128 2.10 0.39 -11.09
CA TYR A 128 2.18 1.54 -10.20
C TYR A 128 3.62 2.07 -10.10
N TYR A 129 4.60 1.20 -9.84
CA TYR A 129 6.01 1.64 -9.76
C TYR A 129 6.55 2.19 -11.08
N ARG A 130 6.17 1.60 -12.22
CA ARG A 130 6.49 2.14 -13.56
C ARG A 130 5.92 3.54 -13.74
N PHE A 131 4.64 3.72 -13.40
CA PHE A 131 3.99 5.02 -13.48
C PHE A 131 4.64 6.05 -12.53
N TYR A 132 4.89 5.67 -11.29
CA TYR A 132 5.52 6.53 -10.28
C TYR A 132 6.89 7.03 -10.73
N ALA A 133 7.69 6.18 -11.38
CA ALA A 133 8.98 6.56 -11.96
C ALA A 133 8.84 7.66 -13.04
N THR A 134 7.79 7.62 -13.86
CA THR A 134 7.54 8.67 -14.87
C THR A 134 7.12 10.00 -14.25
N VAL A 135 6.28 9.98 -13.22
CA VAL A 135 5.76 11.19 -12.55
C VAL A 135 6.88 11.89 -11.78
N ARG A 136 7.78 11.14 -11.15
CA ARG A 136 8.95 11.70 -10.46
C ARG A 136 9.94 12.39 -11.42
N CYS A 137 9.87 12.05 -12.71
CA CYS A 137 10.65 12.65 -13.80
C CYS A 137 9.94 13.83 -14.49
N LYS A 138 9.00 14.52 -13.84
CA LYS A 138 8.48 15.79 -14.35
C LYS A 138 9.41 16.95 -13.98
N CYS A 139 10.21 17.36 -14.95
CA CYS A 139 10.90 18.65 -14.99
C CYS A 139 9.89 19.78 -14.67
N LYS A 140 10.28 20.77 -13.85
CA LYS A 140 9.51 22.01 -13.70
C LYS A 140 9.29 22.62 -15.10
N PRO A 141 8.08 23.10 -15.45
CA PRO A 141 7.74 23.50 -16.82
C PRO A 141 8.60 24.64 -17.42
N ASN A 142 9.43 25.34 -16.63
CA ASN A 142 10.27 26.44 -17.11
C ASN A 142 11.76 26.35 -16.74
N THR A 143 12.25 25.20 -16.29
CA THR A 143 13.69 25.02 -16.07
C THR A 143 14.08 23.66 -16.61
N GLY A 144 14.80 23.62 -17.73
CA GLY A 144 15.29 22.41 -18.39
C GLY A 144 16.31 21.58 -17.59
N SER A 145 16.18 21.52 -16.25
CA SER A 145 16.88 20.55 -15.41
C SER A 145 15.86 19.65 -14.72
N CYS A 146 15.76 18.42 -15.22
CA CYS A 146 15.19 17.33 -14.45
C CYS A 146 16.24 16.95 -13.40
N ARG A 147 16.11 17.50 -12.18
CA ARG A 147 16.79 16.88 -11.04
C ARG A 147 16.07 15.59 -10.73
N ARG A 148 16.70 14.45 -11.05
CA ARG A 148 16.37 13.17 -10.42
C ARG A 148 16.34 13.43 -8.92
N ILE A 149 15.17 13.35 -8.30
CA ILE A 149 15.09 13.24 -6.85
C ILE A 149 15.63 11.84 -6.56
N SER A 150 16.95 11.75 -6.36
CA SER A 150 17.58 10.57 -5.79
C SER A 150 17.05 10.46 -4.36
N THR A 151 16.01 9.67 -4.13
CA THR A 151 16.05 8.92 -2.88
C THR A 151 17.07 7.81 -3.10
N PRO A 152 18.07 7.67 -2.22
CA PRO A 152 18.80 6.42 -2.19
C PRO A 152 17.77 5.34 -1.89
N LEU A 153 17.69 4.33 -2.76
CA LEU A 153 17.30 3.00 -2.32
C LEU A 153 18.31 2.68 -1.21
N ALA A 154 17.86 2.73 0.04
CA ALA A 154 18.71 2.50 1.19
C ALA A 154 19.26 1.06 1.10
N THR A 155 20.58 0.98 0.90
CA THR A 155 21.44 -0.19 1.12
C THR A 155 21.45 -0.63 2.58
#